data_AF-A0A964L590-F1
#
_entry.id   AF-A0A964L590-F1
#
_cell.length_a   1.000
_cell.length_b   1.000
_cell.length_c   1.000
_cell.angle_alpha   90.00
_cell.angle_beta   90.00
_cell.angle_gamma   90.00
#
_symmetry.space_group_name_H-M   'P 1'
#
loop_
_entity.id
_entity.type
_entity.pdbx_description
1 polymer ?
#
loop_
_entity_poly.entity_id
_entity_poly.type
_entity_poly.pdbx_seq_one_letter_code
_entity_poly.pdbx_strand_id
1 'polypeptide(L)' 'MRDTARRAFTIVELLVVIAIISLLVAILLPAMGRARDAAMITQSSGNLGNLSKSNAAYGADWSDRHFTACPDDYGQ' A
#
# COMPACT_ATOMS: atom_id res chain seq x y z
N MET A 1 -6.99 13.06 -58.30
CA MET A 1 -7.25 12.31 -57.05
C MET A 1 -6.27 12.82 -56.02
N ARG A 2 -6.74 13.26 -54.84
CA ARG A 2 -5.88 13.85 -53.82
C ARG A 2 -5.13 12.72 -53.12
N ASP A 3 -3.82 12.61 -53.35
CA ASP A 3 -2.95 11.74 -52.55
C ASP A 3 -2.82 12.35 -51.16
N THR A 4 -3.64 11.88 -50.23
CA THR A 4 -3.44 12.10 -48.80
C THR A 4 -2.18 11.36 -48.39
N ALA A 5 -1.04 12.06 -48.39
CA ALA A 5 0.22 11.56 -47.88
C ALA A 5 0.03 11.08 -46.43
N ARG A 6 -0.06 9.77 -46.24
CA ARG A 6 -0.08 9.16 -44.91
C ARG A 6 1.29 9.42 -44.28
N ARG A 7 1.32 10.26 -43.23
CA ARG A 7 2.49 10.44 -42.37
C ARG A 7 2.81 9.09 -41.71
N ALA A 8 3.86 8.43 -42.17
CA ALA A 8 4.44 7.29 -41.46
C ALA A 8 5.35 7.83 -40.35
N PHE A 9 5.24 7.26 -39.15
CA PHE A 9 6.14 7.57 -38.04
C PHE A 9 7.54 7.07 -38.38
N THR A 10 8.56 7.90 -38.13
CA THR A 10 9.95 7.50 -38.29
C THR A 10 10.39 6.57 -37.15
N ILE A 11 11.38 5.72 -37.41
CA ILE A 11 11.99 4.85 -36.38
C ILE A 11 12.56 5.70 -35.23
N VAL A 12 13.10 6.88 -35.54
CA VAL A 12 13.68 7.80 -34.56
C VAL A 12 12.62 8.30 -33.57
N GLU A 13 11.44 8.68 -34.06
CA GLU A 13 10.34 9.12 -33.19
C GLU A 13 9.90 8.00 -32.23
N LEU A 14 9.81 6.76 -32.71
CA LEU A 14 9.50 5.62 -31.84
C LEU A 14 10.60 5.34 -30.81
N LEU A 15 11.87 5.45 -31.21
CA LEU A 15 13.02 5.23 -30.34
C LEU A 15 13.07 6.24 -29.17
N VAL A 16 12.81 7.52 -29.45
CA VAL A 16 12.79 8.56 -28.41
C VAL A 16 11.68 8.29 -27.39
N VAL A 17 10.51 7.85 -27.84
CA VAL A 17 9.38 7.56 -26.96
C VAL A 17 9.70 6.44 -25.99
N ILE A 18 10.24 5.32 -26.46
CA ILE A 18 10.61 4.19 -25.56
C ILE A 18 11.72 4.57 -24.59
N ALA A 19 12.66 5.44 -24.99
CA ALA A 19 13.72 5.94 -24.13
C ALA A 19 13.19 6.81 -22.99
N ILE A 20 12.17 7.64 -23.25
CA ILE A 20 11.52 8.45 -22.22
C ILE A 20 10.70 7.56 -21.28
N ILE A 21 9.94 6.60 -21.81
CA ILE A 21 9.11 5.69 -20.99
C ILE A 21 10.01 4.86 -20.05
N SER A 22 11.12 4.31 -20.55
CA SER A 22 12.03 3.50 -19.72
C SER A 22 12.67 4.30 -18.59
N LEU A 23 13.05 5.56 -18.85
CA LEU A 23 13.55 6.47 -17.81
C LEU A 23 12.49 6.75 -16.73
N LEU A 24 11.25 7.02 -17.14
CA LEU A 24 10.15 7.26 -16.20
C LEU A 24 9.85 6.02 -15.34
N VAL A 25 9.79 4.84 -15.96
CA VAL A 25 9.56 3.57 -15.26
C VAL A 25 10.71 3.24 -14.30
N ALA A 26 11.96 3.50 -14.69
CA ALA A 26 13.13 3.28 -13.83
C ALA A 26 13.05 4.08 -12.52
N ILE A 27 12.46 5.27 -12.54
CA ILE A 27 12.25 6.10 -11.34
C ILE A 27 10.98 5.65 -10.58
N LEU A 28 9.95 5.19 -11.30
CA LEU A 28 8.66 4.81 -10.70
C LEU A 28 8.71 3.48 -9.93
N LEU A 29 9.38 2.46 -10.47
CA LEU A 29 9.48 1.13 -9.86
C LEU A 29 10.00 1.13 -8.40
N PRO A 30 11.13 1.79 -8.07
CA PRO A 30 11.61 1.83 -6.68
C PRO A 30 10.67 2.62 -5.76
N ALA A 31 10.01 3.67 -6.27
CA ALA A 31 9.03 4.43 -5.50
C ALA A 31 7.79 3.60 -5.15
N MET A 32 7.33 2.75 -6.07
CA MET A 32 6.20 1.84 -5.82
C MET A 32 6.51 0.81 -4.71
N GLY A 33 7.73 0.28 -4.65
CA GLY A 33 8.14 -0.64 -3.58
C GLY A 33 8.04 0.00 -2.20
N ARG A 34 8.60 1.20 -2.03
CA ARG A 34 8.52 1.96 -0.77
C ARG A 34 7.09 2.30 -0.37
N ALA A 35 6.25 2.67 -1.34
CA ALA A 35 4.84 2.96 -1.10
C ALA A 35 4.08 1.73 -0.59
N ARG A 36 4.37 0.55 -1.15
CA ARG A 36 3.78 -0.72 -0.68
C ARG A 36 4.19 -1.04 0.75
N ASP A 37 5.46 -0.92 1.08
CA ASP A 37 5.94 -1.22 2.44
C ASP A 37 5.34 -0.26 3.47
N ALA A 38 5.27 1.04 3.15
CA ALA A 38 4.57 2.02 3.99
C ALA A 38 3.08 1.70 4.16
N ALA A 39 2.41 1.23 3.11
CA ALA A 39 1.01 0.81 3.18
C ALA A 39 0.82 -0.41 4.10
N MET A 40 1.71 -1.40 4.05
CA MET A 40 1.64 -2.57 4.94
C MET A 40 1.86 -2.20 6.41
N ILE A 41 2.76 -1.26 6.70
CA ILE A 41 2.97 -0.74 8.06
C ILE A 41 1.73 0.01 8.53
N THR A 42 1.16 0.87 7.68
CA THR A 42 -0.06 1.64 7.98
C THR A 42 -1.24 0.70 8.26
N GLN A 43 -1.40 -0.34 7.45
CA GLN A 43 -2.42 -1.37 7.64
C GLN A 43 -2.23 -2.12 8.97
N SER A 44 -1.01 -2.57 9.25
CA SER A 44 -0.68 -3.28 10.49
C SER A 44 -0.92 -2.41 11.73
N SER A 45 -0.53 -1.13 11.67
CA SER A 45 -0.79 -0.16 12.73
C SER A 45 -2.29 0.06 12.96
N GLY A 46 -3.07 0.18 11.88
CA GLY A 46 -4.53 0.26 11.96
C GLY A 46 -5.17 -0.97 12.61
N ASN A 47 -4.69 -2.17 12.25
CA ASN A 47 -5.17 -3.43 12.86
C ASN A 47 -4.88 -3.47 14.36
N LEU A 48 -3.67 -3.11 14.79
CA LEU A 48 -3.30 -3.05 16.21
C LEU A 48 -4.15 -2.02 16.97
N GLY A 49 -4.38 -0.85 16.37
CA GLY A 49 -5.28 0.16 16.94
C GLY A 49 -6.71 -0.35 17.11
N ASN A 50 -7.22 -1.12 16.14
CA ASN A 50 -8.54 -1.75 16.23
C ASN A 50 -8.59 -2.81 17.34
N LEU A 51 -7.57 -3.67 17.46
CA LEU A 51 -7.49 -4.66 18.54
C LEU A 51 -7.45 -3.99 19.93
N SER A 52 -6.66 -2.93 20.07
CA SER A 52 -6.58 -2.16 21.32
C SER A 52 -7.93 -1.56 21.71
N LYS A 53 -8.64 -0.95 20.75
CA LYS A 53 -10.00 -0.43 20.97
C LYS A 53 -10.97 -1.53 21.37
N SER A 54 -10.91 -2.70 20.73
CA SER A 54 -11.75 -3.85 21.09
C SER A 54 -11.47 -4.35 22.50
N ASN A 55 -10.21 -4.43 22.91
CA ASN A 55 -9.84 -4.82 24.27
C ASN A 55 -10.34 -3.80 25.31
N ALA A 56 -10.21 -2.50 25.02
CA ALA A 56 -10.71 -1.45 25.90
C ALA A 56 -12.25 -1.47 26.02
N ALA A 57 -12.97 -1.69 24.91
CA ALA A 57 -14.42 -1.84 24.93
C ALA A 57 -14.85 -3.04 25.79
N TYR A 58 -14.17 -4.18 25.63
CA TYR A 58 -14.46 -5.37 26.43
C TYR A 58 -14.21 -5.14 27.94
N GLY A 59 -13.09 -4.52 28.30
CA GLY A 59 -12.78 -4.20 29.70
C GLY A 59 -13.81 -3.26 30.33
N ALA A 60 -14.26 -2.25 29.59
CA ALA A 60 -15.30 -1.33 30.05
C ALA A 60 -16.63 -2.06 30.38
N ASP A 61 -16.96 -3.10 29.62
CA ASP A 61 -18.15 -3.91 29.85
C ASP A 61 -17.95 -4.97 30.95
N TRP A 62 -16.72 -5.44 31.18
CA TRP A 62 -16.39 -6.59 32.04
C TRP A 62 -15.34 -6.26 33.12
N SER A 63 -15.57 -5.21 33.92
CA SER A 63 -14.78 -4.89 35.13
C SER A 63 -13.26 -4.80 34.87
N ASP A 64 -12.88 -4.10 33.79
CA ASP A 64 -11.51 -3.90 33.31
C ASP A 64 -10.74 -5.19 32.98
N ARG A 65 -11.45 -6.31 32.77
CA ARG A 65 -10.82 -7.55 32.30
C ARG A 65 -10.28 -7.37 30.89
N HIS A 66 -9.07 -7.86 30.65
CA HIS A 66 -8.48 -7.90 29.31
C HIS A 66 -8.69 -9.28 28.67
N PHE A 67 -8.65 -9.33 27.34
CA PHE A 67 -8.67 -10.59 26.62
C PHE A 67 -7.30 -11.28 26.79
N THR A 68 -7.10 -11.94 27.93
CA THR A 68 -5.88 -12.69 28.24
C THR A 68 -6.13 -14.19 28.14
N ALA A 69 -5.12 -14.93 27.68
CA ALA A 69 -5.11 -16.39 27.77
C ALA A 69 -4.84 -16.89 29.21
N CYS A 70 -4.47 -15.99 30.11
CA CYS A 70 -4.32 -16.27 31.53
C CYS A 70 -5.67 -16.08 32.22
N PRO A 71 -6.18 -17.10 32.95
CA PRO A 71 -7.30 -16.97 33.86
C PRO A 71 -7.13 -15.79 34.81
N ASP A 72 -8.19 -15.00 34.88
CA ASP A 72 -8.39 -13.81 35.69
C ASP A 72 -8.26 -14.04 37.21
N ASP A 73 -8.20 -15.31 37.64
CA ASP A 73 -8.08 -15.73 39.03
C ASP A 73 -6.64 -16.09 39.47
N TYR A 74 -5.61 -15.92 38.62
CA TYR A 74 -4.21 -16.27 38.96
C TYR A 74 -3.52 -15.39 40.04
N GLY A 75 -4.27 -14.50 40.70
CA GLY A 75 -3.78 -13.59 41.74
C GLY A 75 -4.70 -13.42 42.94
N GLN A 76 -5.71 -14.29 43.10
CA GLN A 76 -6.42 -14.48 44.39
C GLN A 76 -5.70 -15.53 45.25
#